data_AF-A0AAE4J1T0-F1
#
_entry.id   AF-A0AAE4J1T0-F1
#
_cell.length_a   1.000
_cell.length_b   1.000
_cell.length_c   1.000
_cell.angle_alpha   90.00
_cell.angle_beta   90.00
_cell.angle_gamma   90.00
#
_symmetry.space_group_name_H-M   'P 1'
#
loop_
_entity.id
_entity.type
_entity.pdbx_description
1 polymer ?
#
loop_
_entity_poly.entity_id
_entity_poly.type
_entity_poly.pdbx_seq_one_letter_code
_entity_poly.pdbx_strand_id
1 'polypeptide(L)'
;MKYPIVLLLCALTVPAIAASTDWPSALHGIASGDTHWIEQAPTLAATADARQAQLLEDALAAALTTNTSATLKALQTIDAGKWPHMVGSDIVCTPPLEKSPAEVDAFYQRTRRALLDTVEGAQCLWILEATMEELNAEKARQGK
;
A
#
# COMPACT_ATOMS: atom_id res chain seq x y z
N MET A 1 28.56 -2.98 63.15
CA MET A 1 27.28 -3.61 62.76
C MET A 1 26.65 -2.67 61.71
N LYS A 2 26.87 -2.83 60.39
CA LYS A 2 26.09 -3.63 59.39
C LYS A 2 24.57 -3.47 59.64
N TYR A 3 23.72 -2.94 58.76
CA TYR A 3 23.47 -3.27 57.34
C TYR A 3 22.77 -2.11 56.58
N PRO A 4 23.04 -1.86 55.28
CA PRO A 4 22.11 -1.10 54.44
C PRO A 4 21.12 -2.05 53.75
N ILE A 5 19.83 -1.71 53.84
CA ILE A 5 18.72 -2.40 53.18
C ILE A 5 18.79 -2.11 51.68
N VAL A 6 19.07 -3.13 50.88
CA VAL A 6 19.01 -3.08 49.42
C VAL A 6 17.56 -3.33 49.00
N LEU A 7 16.88 -2.29 48.53
CA LEU A 7 15.60 -2.40 47.85
C LEU A 7 15.84 -2.97 46.44
N LEU A 8 15.67 -4.29 46.31
CA LEU A 8 15.73 -4.99 45.03
C LEU A 8 14.41 -4.74 44.28
N LEU A 9 14.39 -3.76 43.39
CA LEU A 9 13.33 -3.56 42.40
C LEU A 9 13.43 -4.66 41.35
N CYS A 10 12.64 -5.72 41.50
CA CYS A 10 12.37 -6.66 40.42
C CYS A 10 11.55 -5.94 39.34
N ALA A 11 12.23 -5.36 38.35
CA ALA A 11 11.61 -5.00 37.08
C ALA A 11 11.20 -6.30 36.38
N LEU A 12 9.92 -6.66 36.47
CA LEU A 12 9.32 -7.66 35.59
C LEU A 12 9.31 -7.08 34.18
N THR A 13 10.38 -7.31 33.42
CA THR A 13 10.38 -7.08 31.98
C THR A 13 9.51 -8.17 31.37
N VAL A 14 8.22 -7.88 31.21
CA VAL A 14 7.36 -8.69 30.34
C VAL A 14 7.98 -8.59 28.95
N PRO A 15 8.45 -9.69 28.33
CA PRO A 15 8.89 -9.62 26.95
C PRO A 15 7.69 -9.16 26.12
N ALA A 16 7.85 -8.05 25.40
CA ALA A 16 6.89 -7.65 24.39
C ALA A 16 6.85 -8.77 23.35
N ILE A 17 5.87 -9.67 23.47
CA ILE A 17 5.55 -10.61 22.41
C ILE A 17 5.04 -9.71 21.29
N ALA A 18 5.88 -9.42 20.30
CA ALA A 18 5.43 -8.77 19.08
C ALA A 18 4.34 -9.68 18.50
N ALA A 19 3.08 -9.23 18.59
CA ALA A 19 1.98 -9.95 17.98
C ALA A 19 2.31 -10.09 16.49
N SER A 20 2.33 -11.33 15.98
CA SER A 20 2.55 -11.56 14.55
C SER A 20 1.41 -10.91 13.79
N THR A 21 1.74 -10.09 12.79
CA THR A 21 0.76 -9.49 11.89
C THR A 21 -0.10 -10.56 11.21
N ASP A 22 -1.42 -10.47 11.37
CA ASP A 22 -2.38 -11.28 10.59
C ASP A 22 -2.53 -10.68 9.19
N TRP A 23 -1.59 -11.05 8.32
CA TRP A 23 -1.50 -10.54 6.94
C TRP A 23 -2.78 -10.75 6.12
N PRO A 24 -3.41 -11.93 6.08
CA PRO A 24 -4.67 -12.11 5.36
C PRO A 24 -5.75 -11.12 5.76
N SER A 25 -5.95 -10.89 7.06
CA SER A 25 -6.95 -9.93 7.55
C SER A 25 -6.58 -8.49 7.22
N ALA A 26 -5.30 -8.13 7.37
CA ALA A 26 -4.81 -6.79 7.05
C ALA A 26 -4.99 -6.47 5.55
N LEU A 27 -4.54 -7.37 4.67
CA LEU A 27 -4.64 -7.20 3.22
C LEU A 27 -6.10 -7.14 2.75
N HIS A 28 -6.97 -7.98 3.32
CA HIS A 28 -8.41 -7.94 3.02
C HIS A 28 -9.03 -6.61 3.47
N GLY A 29 -8.72 -6.15 4.68
CA GLY A 29 -9.17 -4.86 5.19
C GLY A 29 -8.79 -3.70 4.29
N ILE A 30 -7.51 -3.64 3.89
CA ILE A 30 -7.02 -2.60 2.95
C ILE A 30 -7.77 -2.67 1.63
N ALA A 31 -7.81 -3.83 0.97
CA ALA A 31 -8.46 -3.99 -0.33
C ALA A 31 -9.96 -3.64 -0.29
N SER A 32 -10.62 -3.89 0.84
CA SER A 32 -12.03 -3.55 1.05
C SER A 32 -12.30 -2.05 1.25
N GLY A 33 -11.27 -1.24 1.44
CA GLY A 33 -11.40 0.20 1.70
C GLY A 33 -11.51 0.57 3.18
N ASP A 34 -11.25 -0.36 4.11
CA ASP A 34 -11.31 -0.09 5.55
C ASP A 34 -10.23 0.94 5.93
N THR A 35 -10.67 2.10 6.42
CA THR A 35 -9.78 3.22 6.73
C THR A 35 -8.78 2.87 7.82
N HIS A 36 -9.19 2.13 8.85
CA HIS A 36 -8.30 1.73 9.93
C HIS A 36 -7.18 0.84 9.40
N TRP A 37 -7.49 -0.10 8.51
CA TRP A 37 -6.48 -0.96 7.90
C TRP A 37 -5.57 -0.21 6.93
N ILE A 38 -6.12 0.70 6.10
CA ILE A 38 -5.33 1.52 5.18
C ILE A 38 -4.32 2.40 5.92
N GLU A 39 -4.72 3.00 7.05
CA GLU A 39 -3.83 3.83 7.87
C GLU A 39 -2.65 3.05 8.47
N GLN A 40 -2.76 1.72 8.59
CA GLN A 40 -1.66 0.86 9.04
C GLN A 40 -0.70 0.44 7.91
N ALA A 41 -1.00 0.75 6.64
CA ALA A 41 -0.18 0.32 5.51
C ALA A 41 1.32 0.71 5.64
N PRO A 42 1.70 1.91 6.11
CA PRO A 42 3.12 2.22 6.33
C PRO A 42 3.79 1.33 7.40
N THR A 43 3.07 0.98 8.47
CA THR A 43 3.58 0.05 9.50
C THR A 43 3.73 -1.36 8.96
N LEU A 44 2.80 -1.80 8.11
CA LEU A 44 2.90 -3.08 7.41
C LEU A 44 4.10 -3.07 6.46
N ALA A 45 4.28 -2.03 5.65
CA ALA A 45 5.41 -1.87 4.73
C ALA A 45 6.78 -1.94 5.42
N ALA A 46 6.87 -1.46 6.67
CA ALA A 46 8.09 -1.51 7.49
C ALA A 46 8.54 -2.95 7.82
N THR A 47 7.62 -3.89 7.85
CA THR A 47 7.85 -5.27 8.33
C THR A 47 7.59 -6.33 7.27
N ALA A 48 7.03 -5.94 6.12
CA ALA A 48 6.71 -6.81 5.01
C ALA A 48 7.97 -7.47 4.44
N ASP A 49 7.92 -8.79 4.22
CA ASP A 49 8.82 -9.45 3.28
C ASP A 49 8.46 -9.09 1.82
N ALA A 50 9.27 -9.55 0.86
CA ALA A 50 9.05 -9.27 -0.57
C ALA A 50 7.65 -9.68 -1.08
N ARG A 51 7.13 -10.82 -0.62
CA ARG A 51 5.80 -11.29 -1.03
C ARG A 51 4.70 -10.46 -0.37
N GLN A 52 4.86 -10.17 0.91
CA GLN A 52 3.92 -9.35 1.68
C GLN A 52 3.85 -7.92 1.13
N ALA A 53 4.98 -7.35 0.70
CA ALA A 53 5.03 -6.03 0.11
C ALA A 53 4.27 -5.97 -1.23
N GLN A 54 4.48 -6.94 -2.12
CA GLN A 54 3.71 -7.03 -3.36
C GLN A 54 2.20 -7.15 -3.08
N LEU A 55 1.81 -8.02 -2.15
CA LEU A 55 0.39 -8.19 -1.80
C LEU A 55 -0.20 -6.92 -1.17
N LEU A 56 0.60 -6.16 -0.42
CA LEU A 56 0.22 -4.88 0.15
C LEU A 56 0.01 -3.83 -0.95
N GLU A 57 0.87 -3.79 -1.96
CA GLU A 57 0.70 -2.92 -3.14
C GLU A 57 -0.56 -3.29 -3.92
N ASP A 58 -0.82 -4.58 -4.15
CA ASP A 58 -2.04 -5.05 -4.80
C ASP A 58 -3.30 -4.64 -4.00
N ALA A 59 -3.25 -4.76 -2.67
CA ALA A 59 -4.36 -4.37 -1.80
C ALA A 59 -4.60 -2.86 -1.83
N LEU A 60 -3.55 -2.04 -1.81
CA LEU A 60 -3.65 -0.58 -1.94
C LEU A 60 -4.16 -0.18 -3.33
N ALA A 61 -3.76 -0.87 -4.39
CA ALA A 61 -4.26 -0.62 -5.74
C ALA A 61 -5.77 -0.85 -5.83
N ALA A 62 -6.29 -1.89 -5.19
CA ALA A 62 -7.73 -2.09 -5.05
C ALA A 62 -8.40 -0.96 -4.25
N ALA A 63 -7.74 -0.53 -3.16
CA ALA A 63 -8.22 0.52 -2.27
C ALA A 63 -8.35 1.91 -2.93
N LEU A 64 -7.62 2.18 -4.02
CA LEU A 64 -7.76 3.42 -4.81
C LEU A 64 -9.20 3.67 -5.27
N THR A 65 -9.99 2.62 -5.48
CA THR A 65 -11.38 2.74 -5.96
C THR A 65 -12.44 2.58 -4.86
N THR A 66 -12.09 1.97 -3.73
CA THR A 66 -13.02 1.76 -2.61
C THR A 66 -12.89 2.82 -1.53
N ASN A 67 -11.68 3.39 -1.33
CA ASN A 67 -11.40 4.49 -0.42
C ASN A 67 -10.18 5.30 -0.86
N THR A 68 -10.39 6.13 -1.89
CA THR A 68 -9.33 6.87 -2.59
C THR A 68 -8.56 7.80 -1.66
N SER A 69 -9.25 8.59 -0.83
CA SER A 69 -8.61 9.60 0.02
C SER A 69 -7.69 8.96 1.08
N ALA A 70 -8.16 7.94 1.79
CA ALA A 70 -7.33 7.24 2.77
C ALA A 70 -6.12 6.57 2.11
N THR A 71 -6.33 5.96 0.94
CA THR A 71 -5.27 5.29 0.18
C THR A 71 -4.19 6.27 -0.26
N LEU A 72 -4.56 7.41 -0.85
CA LEU A 72 -3.60 8.44 -1.27
C LEU A 72 -2.81 9.01 -0.09
N LYS A 73 -3.45 9.19 1.08
CA LYS A 73 -2.75 9.63 2.29
C LYS A 73 -1.75 8.59 2.80
N ALA A 74 -2.11 7.30 2.74
CA ALA A 74 -1.18 6.22 3.08
C ALA A 74 0.00 6.18 2.10
N LEU A 75 -0.26 6.32 0.81
CA LEU A 75 0.77 6.38 -0.24
C LEU A 75 1.72 7.55 -0.05
N GLN A 76 1.24 8.75 0.28
CA GLN A 76 2.12 9.89 0.60
C GLN A 76 3.09 9.57 1.74
N THR A 77 2.64 8.82 2.75
CA THR A 77 3.50 8.40 3.86
C THR A 77 4.50 7.33 3.43
N ILE A 78 4.08 6.41 2.56
CA ILE A 78 4.92 5.35 2.01
C ILE A 78 5.99 5.96 1.09
N ASP A 79 5.63 6.84 0.16
CA ASP A 79 6.55 7.45 -0.80
C ASP A 79 7.58 8.38 -0.12
N ALA A 80 7.24 8.95 1.04
CA ALA A 80 8.18 9.73 1.85
C ALA A 80 9.17 8.86 2.66
N GLY A 81 8.90 7.56 2.77
CA GLY A 81 9.67 6.59 3.53
C GLY A 81 10.74 5.87 2.70
N LYS A 82 11.41 4.91 3.35
CA LYS A 82 12.26 3.92 2.68
C LYS A 82 11.86 2.55 3.20
N TRP A 83 11.36 1.71 2.31
CA TRP A 83 10.86 0.38 2.65
C TRP A 83 11.73 -0.68 1.97
N PRO A 84 12.12 -1.75 2.66
CA PRO A 84 13.05 -2.74 2.09
C PRO A 84 12.53 -3.43 0.82
N HIS A 85 11.21 -3.54 0.68
CA HIS A 85 10.57 -4.40 -0.31
C HIS A 85 9.38 -3.75 -1.03
N MET A 86 9.05 -2.50 -0.72
CA MET A 86 7.89 -1.80 -1.28
C MET A 86 8.35 -0.56 -2.04
N VAL A 87 7.72 -0.29 -3.18
CA VAL A 87 8.02 0.85 -4.06
C VAL A 87 7.05 2.00 -3.81
N GLY A 88 5.76 1.71 -3.59
CA GLY A 88 4.74 2.73 -3.32
C GLY A 88 3.95 3.12 -4.56
N SER A 89 3.69 4.42 -4.76
CA SER A 89 2.78 4.91 -5.81
C SER A 89 3.15 4.45 -7.23
N ASP A 90 4.43 4.26 -7.54
CA ASP A 90 4.88 3.80 -8.87
C ASP A 90 4.38 2.39 -9.21
N ILE A 91 4.10 1.55 -8.22
CA ILE A 91 3.45 0.25 -8.42
C ILE A 91 1.94 0.36 -8.22
N VAL A 92 1.51 0.97 -7.12
CA VAL A 92 0.09 1.00 -6.73
C VAL A 92 -0.80 1.74 -7.74
N CYS A 93 -0.26 2.76 -8.40
CA CYS A 93 -1.00 3.60 -9.34
C CYS A 93 -0.82 3.19 -10.81
N THR A 94 -0.05 2.12 -11.06
CA THR A 94 0.10 1.49 -12.37
C THR A 94 -1.01 0.46 -12.60
N PRO A 95 -1.64 0.40 -13.80
CA PRO A 95 -2.60 -0.66 -14.11
C PRO A 95 -1.98 -2.06 -13.96
N PRO A 96 -2.74 -3.09 -13.55
CA PRO A 96 -2.22 -4.43 -13.34
C PRO A 96 -1.98 -5.15 -14.69
N LEU A 97 -0.86 -4.84 -15.35
CA LEU A 97 -0.54 -5.23 -16.73
C LEU A 97 -0.40 -6.75 -16.92
N GLU A 98 -0.24 -7.50 -15.84
CA GLU A 98 -0.24 -8.97 -15.82
C GLU A 98 -1.64 -9.58 -15.97
N LYS A 99 -2.71 -8.78 -15.87
CA LYS A 99 -4.12 -9.20 -16.03
C LYS A 99 -4.57 -9.15 -17.49
N SER A 100 -5.79 -9.62 -17.72
CA SER A 100 -6.39 -9.53 -19.06
C SER A 100 -6.59 -8.07 -19.49
N PRO A 101 -6.60 -7.77 -20.81
CA PRO A 101 -6.85 -6.42 -21.29
C PRO A 101 -8.16 -5.79 -20.78
N ALA A 102 -9.19 -6.61 -20.56
CA ALA A 102 -10.46 -6.16 -20.02
C ALA A 102 -10.36 -5.76 -18.54
N GLU A 103 -9.58 -6.51 -17.74
CA GLU A 103 -9.33 -6.16 -16.34
C GLU A 103 -8.48 -4.89 -16.22
N VAL A 104 -7.47 -4.73 -17.09
CA VAL A 104 -6.64 -3.51 -17.16
C VAL A 104 -7.50 -2.28 -17.48
N ASP A 105 -8.34 -2.35 -18.52
CA ASP A 105 -9.22 -1.22 -18.88
C ASP A 105 -10.24 -0.94 -17.76
N ALA A 106 -10.82 -1.98 -17.16
CA ALA A 106 -11.77 -1.80 -16.07
C ALA A 106 -11.13 -1.15 -14.83
N PHE A 107 -9.89 -1.51 -14.50
CA PHE A 107 -9.10 -0.83 -13.47
C PHE A 107 -8.87 0.63 -13.85
N TYR A 108 -8.33 0.89 -15.04
CA TYR A 108 -8.05 2.23 -15.53
C TYR A 108 -9.26 3.15 -15.42
N GLN A 109 -10.43 2.75 -15.96
CA GLN A 109 -11.62 3.61 -15.98
C GLN A 109 -12.13 3.94 -14.57
N ARG A 110 -12.12 2.97 -13.65
CA ARG A 110 -12.60 3.19 -12.27
C ARG A 110 -11.61 4.04 -11.47
N THR A 111 -10.32 3.69 -11.52
CA THR A 111 -9.27 4.38 -10.79
C THR A 111 -9.13 5.82 -11.30
N ARG A 112 -9.13 6.03 -12.62
CA ARG A 112 -9.08 7.37 -13.21
C ARG A 112 -10.21 8.26 -12.73
N ARG A 113 -11.44 7.76 -12.71
CA ARG A 113 -12.60 8.52 -12.21
C ARG A 113 -12.39 8.93 -10.75
N ALA A 114 -12.02 7.98 -9.90
CA ALA A 114 -11.80 8.24 -8.48
C ALA A 114 -10.68 9.27 -8.24
N LEU A 115 -9.59 9.21 -9.01
CA LEU A 115 -8.47 10.13 -8.88
C LEU A 115 -8.78 11.54 -9.40
N LEU A 116 -9.68 11.70 -10.37
CA LEU A 116 -10.10 13.01 -10.88
C LEU A 116 -10.96 13.80 -9.87
N ASP A 117 -11.54 13.12 -8.88
CA ASP A 117 -12.41 13.73 -7.87
C ASP A 117 -11.63 14.36 -6.69
N THR A 118 -10.29 14.29 -6.70
CA THR A 118 -9.41 14.74 -5.60
C THR A 118 -8.12 15.37 -6.14
N VAL A 119 -7.67 16.47 -5.53
CA VAL A 119 -6.40 17.12 -5.91
C VAL A 119 -5.19 16.28 -5.52
N GLU A 120 -5.30 15.51 -4.44
CA GLU A 120 -4.29 14.57 -3.97
C GLU A 120 -4.08 13.40 -4.95
N GLY A 121 -5.04 13.16 -5.85
CA GLY A 121 -4.98 12.13 -6.88
C GLY A 121 -4.03 12.44 -8.03
N ALA A 122 -3.51 13.68 -8.14
CA ALA A 122 -2.77 14.15 -9.32
C ALA A 122 -1.55 13.28 -9.68
N GLN A 123 -0.74 12.87 -8.70
CA GLN A 123 0.43 12.04 -8.96
C GLN A 123 0.04 10.65 -9.49
N CYS A 124 -0.90 9.99 -8.81
CA CYS A 124 -1.39 8.68 -9.25
C CYS A 124 -2.11 8.75 -10.60
N LEU A 125 -2.82 9.84 -10.87
CA LEU A 125 -3.47 10.07 -12.16
C LEU A 125 -2.43 10.19 -13.27
N TRP A 126 -1.35 10.92 -13.03
CA TRP A 126 -0.25 11.06 -13.99
C TRP A 126 0.41 9.71 -14.30
N ILE A 127 0.73 8.90 -13.28
CA ILE A 127 1.27 7.54 -13.46
C ILE A 127 0.31 6.70 -14.29
N LEU A 128 -0.96 6.66 -13.88
CA LEU A 128 -2.00 5.87 -14.51
C LEU A 128 -2.20 6.23 -16.00
N GLU A 129 -2.29 7.53 -16.31
CA GLU A 129 -2.49 8.01 -17.67
C GLU A 129 -1.24 7.77 -18.54
N ALA A 130 -0.04 8.00 -18.01
CA ALA A 130 1.21 7.75 -18.73
C ALA A 130 1.37 6.27 -19.09
N THR A 131 1.12 5.34 -18.16
CA THR A 131 1.21 3.91 -18.46
C THR A 131 0.20 3.49 -19.54
N MET A 132 -1.03 4.02 -19.48
CA MET A 132 -2.05 3.67 -20.48
C MET A 132 -1.74 4.27 -21.86
N GLU A 133 -1.15 5.46 -21.93
CA GLU A 133 -0.66 6.04 -23.18
C GLU A 133 0.42 5.16 -23.82
N GLU A 134 1.42 4.74 -23.03
CA GLU A 134 2.48 3.84 -23.48
C GLU A 134 1.94 2.50 -23.95
N LEU A 135 1.04 1.89 -23.19
CA LEU A 135 0.42 0.62 -23.53
C LEU A 135 -0.37 0.71 -24.85
N ASN A 136 -1.08 1.81 -25.08
CA ASN A 136 -1.84 2.03 -26.31
C ASN A 136 -0.92 2.29 -27.50
N ALA A 137 0.17 3.03 -27.31
CA ALA A 137 1.19 3.25 -28.34
C ALA A 137 1.88 1.94 -28.75
N GLU A 138 2.16 1.04 -27.80
CA GLU A 138 2.71 -0.29 -28.10
C GLU A 138 1.73 -1.15 -28.91
N LYS A 139 0.46 -1.20 -28.51
CA LYS A 139 -0.58 -1.92 -29.27
C LYS A 139 -0.71 -1.41 -30.71
N ALA A 140 -0.66 -0.09 -30.91
CA ALA A 140 -0.71 0.52 -32.24
C ALA A 140 0.51 0.14 -33.10
N ARG A 141 1.70 0.00 -32.51
CA ARG A 141 2.91 -0.47 -33.19
C ARG A 141 2.84 -1.94 -33.58
N GLN A 142 2.28 -2.79 -32.73
CA GLN A 142 2.16 -4.24 -32.97
C GLN A 142 1.03 -4.61 -33.94
N GLY A 143 0.00 -3.76 -34.05
CA GLY A 143 -1.10 -3.93 -35.01
C GLY A 143 -0.77 -3.51 -36.45
N LYS A 144 0.46 -3.07 -36.71
CA LYS A 144 0.98 -2.70 -38.04
C LYS A 144 1.82 -3.84 -38.60
#